data_AF-A0A965HM71-F1
#
_entry.id   AF-A0A965HM71-F1
#
_cell.length_a   1.000
_cell.length_b   1.000
_cell.length_c   1.000
_cell.angle_alpha   90.00
_cell.angle_beta   90.00
_cell.angle_gamma   90.00
#
_symmetry.space_group_name_H-M   'P 1'
#
loop_
_entity.id
_entity.type
_entity.pdbx_description
1 polymer ?
#
loop_
_entity_poly.entity_id
_entity_poly.type
_entity_poly.pdbx_seq_one_letter_code
_entity_poly.pdbx_strand_id
1 'polypeptide(L)' 'TQNGEAKAVLQDVASFEETQETLALLKILALGNQDVAAGKVKPVADVVARLRAKRAVV' A
#
# COMPACT_ATOMS: atom_id res chain seq x y z
N THR A 1 -13.55 22.22 -19.77
CA THR A 1 -14.42 21.26 -20.47
C THR A 1 -14.26 21.46 -21.96
N GLN A 2 -14.48 20.44 -22.78
CA GLN A 2 -14.48 20.56 -24.24
C GLN A 2 -15.85 20.10 -24.71
N ASN A 3 -16.59 20.95 -25.42
CA ASN A 3 -17.97 20.69 -25.85
C ASN A 3 -18.94 20.30 -24.72
N GLY A 4 -18.77 20.86 -23.51
CA GLY A 4 -19.61 20.55 -22.35
C GLY A 4 -19.18 19.32 -21.55
N GLU A 5 -18.17 18.57 -22.00
CA GLU A 5 -17.64 17.40 -21.30
C GLU A 5 -16.36 17.74 -20.53
N ALA A 6 -16.25 17.23 -19.29
CA ALA A 6 -15.01 17.31 -18.53
C ALA A 6 -13.98 16.35 -19.14
N LYS A 7 -12.95 16.90 -19.82
CA LYS A 7 -11.87 16.12 -20.46
C LYS A 7 -10.54 16.14 -19.72
N ALA A 8 -10.34 17.09 -18.80
CA ALA A 8 -9.13 17.20 -17.99
C ALA A 8 -9.43 18.01 -16.72
N VAL A 9 -8.65 17.75 -15.67
CA VAL A 9 -8.61 18.54 -14.44
C VAL A 9 -7.18 19.03 -14.25
N LEU A 10 -7.02 20.34 -14.05
CA LEU A 10 -5.74 20.91 -13.63
C LEU A 10 -5.67 20.80 -12.11
N GLN A 11 -4.64 20.14 -11.62
CA GLN A 11 -4.33 20.02 -10.20
C GLN A 11 -2.87 20.44 -10.01
N ASP A 12 -2.55 21.00 -8.85
CA ASP A 12 -1.16 21.22 -8.47
C ASP A 12 -0.44 19.88 -8.23
N VAL A 13 0.87 19.87 -8.49
CA VAL A 13 1.67 18.64 -8.45
C VAL A 13 1.71 18.06 -7.03
N ALA A 14 1.82 18.90 -6.00
CA ALA A 14 1.90 18.44 -4.62
C ALA A 14 0.62 17.70 -4.18
N SER A 15 -0.55 18.27 -4.46
CA SER A 15 -1.84 17.62 -4.14
C SER A 15 -2.07 16.36 -4.97
N PHE A 16 -1.59 16.32 -6.21
CA PHE A 16 -1.65 15.11 -7.03
C PHE A 16 -0.78 13.98 -6.43
N GLU A 17 0.45 14.29 -6.04
CA GLU A 17 1.35 13.33 -5.39
C GLU A 17 0.80 12.84 -4.04
N GLU A 18 0.29 13.73 -3.19
CA GLU A 18 -0.36 13.37 -1.93
C GLU A 18 -1.55 12.42 -2.14
N THR A 19 -2.36 12.70 -3.18
CA THR A 19 -3.48 11.83 -3.55
C THR A 19 -2.97 10.46 -3.99
N GLN A 20 -1.92 10.40 -4.82
CA GLN A 20 -1.34 9.16 -5.29
C GLN A 20 -0.73 8.33 -4.15
N GLU A 21 -0.04 8.97 -3.19
CA GLU A 21 0.47 8.31 -1.99
C GLU A 21 -0.65 7.75 -1.12
N THR A 22 -1.71 8.54 -0.91
CA THR A 22 -2.89 8.12 -0.15
C THR A 22 -3.54 6.89 -0.80
N LEU A 23 -3.71 6.89 -2.13
CA LEU A 23 -4.25 5.74 -2.86
C LEU A 23 -3.34 4.51 -2.76
N ALA A 24 -2.01 4.70 -2.77
CA ALA A 24 -1.07 3.60 -2.58
C ALA A 24 -1.20 2.97 -1.19
N LEU A 25 -1.31 3.78 -0.13
CA LEU A 25 -1.52 3.30 1.23
C LEU A 25 -2.85 2.56 1.39
N LEU A 26 -3.94 3.11 0.82
CA LEU A 26 -5.25 2.45 0.83
C LEU A 26 -5.22 1.11 0.09
N LYS A 27 -4.47 1.02 -1.02
CA LYS A 27 -4.26 -0.24 -1.73
C LYS A 27 -3.50 -1.26 -0.89
N ILE A 28 -2.43 -0.85 -0.19
CA ILE A 28 -1.70 -1.73 0.74
C ILE A 28 -2.65 -2.26 1.83
N LEU A 29 -3.48 -1.39 2.41
CA LEU A 29 -4.45 -1.78 3.43
C LEU A 29 -5.48 -2.79 2.89
N ALA A 30 -6.03 -2.53 1.70
CA ALA A 30 -6.99 -3.42 1.06
C ALA A 30 -6.38 -4.81 0.78
N LEU A 31 -5.15 -4.85 0.25
CA LEU A 31 -4.43 -6.10 0.02
C LEU A 31 -4.15 -6.85 1.35
N GLY A 32 -3.73 -6.13 2.39
CA GLY A 32 -3.52 -6.71 3.72
C GLY A 32 -4.79 -7.33 4.29
N ASN A 33 -5.93 -6.65 4.17
CA ASN A 33 -7.23 -7.19 4.61
C ASN A 33 -7.62 -8.45 3.83
N GLN A 34 -7.36 -8.50 2.51
CA GLN A 34 -7.59 -9.69 1.69
C GLN A 34 -6.69 -10.86 2.12
N ASP A 35 -5.41 -10.61 2.41
CA ASP A 35 -4.49 -11.66 2.86
C ASP A 35 -4.90 -12.21 4.24
N VAL A 36 -5.36 -11.36 5.16
CA VAL A 36 -5.91 -11.80 6.45
C VAL A 36 -7.14 -12.69 6.25
N ALA A 37 -8.10 -12.24 5.43
CA ALA A 37 -9.31 -13.02 5.15
C ALA A 37 -9.00 -14.37 4.47
N ALA A 38 -7.97 -14.42 3.63
CA ALA A 38 -7.50 -15.63 2.97
C ALA A 38 -6.58 -16.51 3.85
N GLY A 39 -6.32 -16.12 5.10
CA GLY A 39 -5.42 -16.85 6.00
C GLY A 39 -3.94 -16.82 5.59
N LYS A 40 -3.54 -15.92 4.68
CA LYS A 40 -2.16 -15.74 4.19
C LYS A 40 -1.30 -14.96 5.19
N VAL A 41 -1.35 -15.37 6.46
CA VAL A 41 -0.66 -14.72 7.57
C VAL A 41 0.45 -15.63 8.10
N LYS A 42 1.41 -15.02 8.81
CA LYS A 42 2.45 -15.76 9.54
C LYS A 42 2.38 -15.44 11.02
N PRO A 43 2.48 -16.42 11.92
CA PRO A 43 2.58 -16.17 13.35
C PRO A 43 3.78 -15.26 13.66
N VAL A 44 3.59 -14.32 14.59
CA VAL A 44 4.62 -13.35 14.96
C VAL A 44 5.89 -14.02 15.50
N ALA A 45 5.74 -15.13 16.25
CA ALA A 45 6.85 -15.89 16.80
C ALA A 45 7.79 -16.40 15.68
N ASP A 46 7.21 -16.94 14.61
CA ASP A 46 7.98 -17.48 13.47
C ASP A 46 8.73 -16.37 12.73
N VAL A 47 8.09 -15.20 12.57
CA VAL A 47 8.71 -14.04 11.93
C VAL A 47 9.89 -13.53 12.77
N VAL A 48 9.72 -13.38 14.08
CA VAL A 48 10.78 -12.93 15.00
C VAL A 48 11.94 -13.92 15.02
N ALA A 49 11.68 -15.22 15.12
CA ALA A 49 12.70 -16.26 15.09
C ALA A 49 13.53 -16.18 13.80
N ARG A 50 12.86 -16.09 12.65
CA ARG A 50 13.51 -15.95 11.34
C ARG A 50 14.38 -14.68 11.23
N LEU A 51 13.89 -13.55 11.71
CA LEU A 51 14.64 -12.28 11.67
C LEU A 51 15.88 -12.32 12.57
N ARG A 52 15.79 -12.93 13.76
CA ARG A 52 16.94 -13.13 14.65
C ARG A 52 17.99 -14.04 14.03
N ALA A 53 17.57 -15.16 13.44
CA ALA A 53 18.47 -16.07 12.74
C ALA A 53 19.21 -15.36 11.60
N LYS A 54 18.52 -14.54 10.79
CA LYS A 54 19.15 -13.77 9.70
C LYS A 54 20.21 -12.79 10.22
N ARG A 55 19.98 -12.15 11.37
CA ARG A 55 20.94 -11.21 11.97
C ARG A 55 22.18 -11.91 12.55
N ALA A 56 22.06 -13.16 13.00
CA ALA A 56 23.19 -13.91 13.56
C ALA A 56 24.14 -14.48 12.48
N VAL A 57 23.74 -14.46 11.21
CA VAL A 57 24.52 -14.96 10.06
C VAL A 57 25.29 -13.82 9.36
N VAL A 58 25.09 -12.58 9.79
CA VAL A 58 25.80 -11.37 9.30
C VAL A 58 26.90 -10.97 10.26
#